data_AF-A0A536W9J3-F1
#
_entry.id   AF-A0A536W9J3-F1
#
_cell.length_a   1.000
_cell.length_b   1.000
_cell.length_c   1.000
_cell.angle_alpha   90.00
_cell.angle_beta   90.00
_cell.angle_gamma   90.00
#
_symmetry.space_group_name_H-M   'P 1'
#
loop_
_entity.id
_entity.type
_entity.pdbx_description
1 polymer ?
#
loop_
_entity_poly.entity_id
_entity_poly.type
_entity_poly.pdbx_seq_one_letter_code
_entity_poly.pdbx_strand_id
1 'polypeptide(L)'
;MRRQEEGFTLIELVIVIVILGILAGVAVPRYLNLVQDSQDATKSAGVASVGSAVAIAAARNRATTIAPTAQHVQDELPGATCSAGRIVQGRVEVTLIGQLVGGATLASITTCGASTGSTIVTGVGTGIYSS
;
A
#
# COMPACT_ATOMS: atom_id res chain seq x y z
N MET A 1 -27.11 -33.47 47.76
CA MET A 1 -26.48 -34.21 46.63
C MET A 1 -25.21 -33.45 46.29
N ARG A 2 -24.02 -33.98 46.60
CA ARG A 2 -22.74 -33.31 46.30
C ARG A 2 -22.32 -33.73 44.88
N ARG A 3 -22.25 -32.77 43.96
CA ARG A 3 -21.64 -32.97 42.64
C ARG A 3 -20.14 -33.21 42.86
N GLN A 4 -19.62 -34.29 42.29
CA GLN A 4 -18.18 -34.49 42.19
C GLN A 4 -17.69 -33.56 41.08
N GLU A 5 -16.80 -32.64 41.42
CA GLU A 5 -16.08 -31.84 40.43
C GLU A 5 -15.00 -32.74 39.84
N GLU A 6 -15.24 -33.28 38.65
CA GLU A 6 -14.27 -34.07 37.91
C GLU A 6 -13.16 -33.12 37.42
N GLY A 7 -12.02 -33.15 38.10
CA GLY A 7 -10.85 -32.36 37.70
C GLY A 7 -10.25 -32.90 36.40
N PHE A 8 -9.76 -31.99 35.55
CA PHE A 8 -9.02 -32.33 34.33
C PHE A 8 -7.81 -33.22 34.65
N THR A 9 -7.59 -34.26 33.84
CA THR A 9 -6.44 -35.15 34.05
C THR A 9 -5.17 -34.52 33.47
N LEU A 10 -4.00 -34.78 34.09
CA LEU A 10 -2.71 -34.28 33.58
C LEU A 10 -2.44 -34.74 32.14
N ILE A 11 -2.85 -35.96 31.80
CA ILE A 11 -2.69 -36.52 30.45
C ILE A 11 -3.52 -35.78 29.41
N GLU A 12 -4.69 -35.29 29.79
CA GLU A 12 -5.61 -34.54 28.92
C GLU A 12 -5.06 -33.15 28.61
N LEU A 13 -4.38 -32.52 29.56
CA LEU A 13 -3.68 -31.26 29.29
C LEU A 13 -2.43 -31.47 28.40
N VAL A 14 -1.70 -32.57 28.62
CA VAL A 14 -0.51 -32.91 27.81
C VAL A 14 -0.87 -33.21 26.36
N ILE A 15 -1.92 -33.98 26.10
CA ILE A 15 -2.30 -34.30 24.72
C ILE A 15 -2.77 -33.04 23.96
N VAL A 16 -3.43 -32.10 24.65
CA VAL A 16 -3.88 -30.84 24.04
C VAL A 16 -2.69 -29.98 23.59
N ILE A 17 -1.67 -29.79 24.42
CA ILE A 17 -0.49 -29.00 24.03
C ILE A 17 0.30 -29.67 22.89
N VAL A 18 0.31 -31.00 22.82
CA VAL A 18 0.95 -31.74 21.72
C VAL A 18 0.21 -31.49 20.40
N ILE A 19 -1.11 -31.58 20.40
CA ILE A 19 -1.93 -31.31 19.21
C ILE A 19 -1.77 -29.84 18.79
N LEU A 20 -1.83 -28.90 19.74
CA LEU A 20 -1.60 -27.47 19.45
C LEU A 20 -0.19 -27.21 18.91
N GLY A 21 0.83 -27.92 19.38
CA GLY A 21 2.20 -27.83 18.87
C GLY A 21 2.31 -28.27 17.40
N ILE A 22 1.66 -29.37 17.02
CA ILE A 22 1.63 -29.84 15.62
C ILE A 22 0.89 -28.85 14.73
N LEU A 23 -0.29 -28.39 15.16
CA LEU A 23 -1.09 -27.42 14.42
C LEU A 23 -0.35 -26.09 14.26
N ALA A 24 0.30 -25.59 15.31
CA ALA A 24 1.11 -24.38 15.24
C ALA A 24 2.28 -24.53 14.27
N GLY A 25 2.96 -25.69 14.26
CA GLY A 25 4.06 -25.97 13.35
C GLY A 25 3.71 -25.84 11.87
N VAL A 26 2.49 -26.24 11.48
CA VAL A 26 2.02 -26.11 10.08
C VAL A 26 1.31 -24.79 9.80
N ALA A 27 0.62 -24.22 10.79
CA ALA A 27 -0.19 -23.01 10.61
C ALA A 27 0.66 -21.74 10.53
N VAL A 28 1.71 -21.62 11.36
CA VAL A 28 2.58 -20.44 11.41
C VAL A 28 3.23 -20.13 10.06
N PRO A 29 3.93 -21.05 9.37
CA PRO A 29 4.55 -20.73 8.08
C PRO A 29 3.52 -20.36 7.02
N ARG A 30 2.34 -20.99 7.02
CA ARG A 30 1.26 -20.64 6.09
C ARG A 30 0.70 -19.24 6.34
N TYR A 31 0.53 -18.87 7.61
CA TYR A 31 0.07 -17.55 7.99
C TYR A 31 1.06 -16.46 7.57
N LEU A 32 2.36 -16.67 7.78
CA LEU A 32 3.40 -15.73 7.35
C LEU A 32 3.41 -15.51 5.83
N ASN A 33 3.29 -16.58 5.04
CA ASN A 33 3.18 -16.46 3.58
C ASN A 33 1.93 -15.68 3.18
N LEU A 34 0.77 -15.98 3.77
CA LEU A 34 -0.47 -15.26 3.47
C LEU A 34 -0.37 -13.76 3.77
N VAL A 35 0.27 -13.39 4.89
CA VAL A 35 0.49 -11.99 5.25
C VAL A 35 1.44 -11.31 4.25
N GLN A 36 2.48 -11.99 3.79
CA GLN A 36 3.39 -11.47 2.77
C GLN A 36 2.67 -11.25 1.43
N ASP A 37 1.91 -12.25 0.96
CA ASP A 37 1.13 -12.17 -0.27
C ASP A 37 0.10 -11.04 -0.22
N SER A 38 -0.55 -10.86 0.94
CA SER A 38 -1.52 -9.79 1.16
C SER A 38 -0.88 -8.41 1.08
N GLN A 39 0.33 -8.24 1.62
CA GLN A 39 1.08 -6.99 1.54
C GLN A 39 1.49 -6.68 0.10
N ASP A 40 1.98 -7.67 -0.64
CA ASP A 40 2.43 -7.46 -2.02
C ASP A 40 1.25 -7.20 -2.98
N ALA A 41 0.12 -7.87 -2.78
CA ALA A 41 -1.13 -7.57 -3.47
C ALA A 41 -1.59 -6.12 -3.19
N THR A 42 -1.51 -5.68 -1.93
CA THR A 42 -1.88 -4.33 -1.52
C THR A 42 -0.95 -3.27 -2.15
N LYS A 43 0.36 -3.52 -2.20
CA LYS A 43 1.32 -2.64 -2.90
C LYS A 43 0.97 -2.53 -4.38
N SER A 44 0.76 -3.66 -5.06
CA SER A 44 0.44 -3.68 -6.49
C SER A 44 -0.85 -2.93 -6.79
N ALA A 45 -1.89 -3.15 -5.97
CA ALA A 45 -3.16 -2.44 -6.07
C ALA A 45 -2.99 -0.92 -5.90
N GLY A 46 -2.17 -0.49 -4.93
CA GLY A 46 -1.87 0.93 -4.73
C GLY A 46 -1.10 1.55 -5.90
N VAL A 47 -0.11 0.87 -6.47
CA VAL A 47 0.59 1.37 -7.68
C VAL A 47 -0.37 1.50 -8.85
N ALA A 48 -1.25 0.51 -9.05
CA ALA A 48 -2.23 0.52 -10.13
C ALA A 48 -3.30 1.62 -9.96
N SER A 49 -3.75 1.87 -8.73
CA SER A 49 -4.72 2.95 -8.45
C SER A 49 -4.10 4.33 -8.73
N VAL A 50 -2.86 4.55 -8.28
CA VAL A 50 -2.16 5.81 -8.54
C VAL A 50 -1.82 5.96 -10.02
N GLY A 51 -1.43 4.89 -10.71
CA GLY A 51 -1.21 4.92 -12.16
C GLY A 51 -2.47 5.30 -12.95
N SER A 52 -3.63 4.78 -12.53
CA SER A 52 -4.92 5.13 -13.12
C SER A 52 -5.26 6.60 -12.87
N ALA A 53 -5.02 7.09 -11.65
CA ALA A 53 -5.19 8.49 -11.31
C ALA A 53 -4.27 9.42 -12.13
N VAL A 54 -3.01 9.05 -12.37
CA VAL A 54 -2.12 9.80 -13.26
C VAL A 54 -2.71 9.90 -14.66
N ALA A 55 -3.26 8.81 -15.20
CA ALA A 55 -3.89 8.81 -16.51
C ALA A 55 -5.14 9.71 -16.55
N ILE A 56 -5.99 9.66 -15.52
CA ILE A 56 -7.19 10.51 -15.43
C ILE A 56 -6.82 11.98 -15.25
N ALA A 57 -5.87 12.30 -14.38
CA ALA A 57 -5.35 13.66 -14.20
C ALA A 57 -4.75 14.20 -15.51
N ALA A 58 -3.99 13.38 -16.24
CA ALA A 58 -3.46 13.76 -17.56
C ALA A 58 -4.56 13.94 -18.61
N ALA A 59 -5.68 13.21 -18.52
CA ALA A 59 -6.82 13.37 -19.41
C ALA A 59 -7.64 14.63 -19.11
N ARG A 60 -7.94 14.92 -17.83
CA ARG A 60 -8.65 16.16 -17.44
C ARG A 60 -7.86 17.41 -17.78
N ASN A 61 -6.56 17.41 -17.50
CA ASN A 61 -5.75 18.60 -17.69
C ASN A 61 -5.46 18.92 -19.17
N ARG A 62 -5.65 17.95 -20.08
CA ARG A 62 -5.69 18.23 -21.53
C ARG A 62 -6.82 19.17 -21.93
N ALA A 63 -7.95 19.16 -21.21
CA ALA A 63 -9.06 20.06 -21.48
C ALA A 63 -8.76 21.53 -21.07
N THR A 64 -7.80 21.72 -20.16
CA THR A 64 -7.40 23.04 -19.63
C THR A 64 -6.00 23.47 -20.08
N THR A 65 -5.31 22.64 -20.88
CA THR A 65 -3.92 22.87 -21.36
C THR A 65 -2.87 22.95 -20.26
N ILE A 66 -3.17 22.39 -19.09
CA ILE A 66 -2.27 22.35 -17.93
C ILE A 66 -1.58 20.97 -17.91
N ALA A 67 -0.34 20.90 -17.44
CA ALA A 67 0.33 19.62 -17.23
C ALA A 67 -0.10 19.00 -15.88
N PRO A 68 -0.29 17.68 -15.77
CA PRO A 68 -0.66 17.05 -14.50
C PRO A 68 0.43 17.23 -13.45
N THR A 69 0.05 17.76 -12.28
CA THR A 69 0.92 17.87 -11.10
C THR A 69 0.55 16.77 -10.11
N ALA A 70 1.38 16.59 -9.07
CA ALA A 70 1.06 15.66 -8.00
C ALA A 70 -0.28 15.96 -7.31
N GLN A 71 -0.70 17.24 -7.31
CA GLN A 71 -1.99 17.66 -6.79
C GLN A 71 -3.17 17.20 -7.63
N HIS A 72 -3.06 17.31 -8.95
CA HIS A 72 -4.11 16.78 -9.83
C HIS A 72 -4.22 15.26 -9.71
N VAL A 73 -3.13 14.56 -9.39
CA VAL A 73 -3.16 13.11 -9.14
C VAL A 73 -3.85 12.80 -7.82
N GLN A 74 -3.51 13.46 -6.71
CA GLN A 74 -4.19 13.23 -5.42
C GLN A 74 -5.71 13.52 -5.49
N ASP A 75 -6.15 14.48 -6.31
CA ASP A 75 -7.57 14.82 -6.45
C ASP A 75 -8.39 13.66 -7.06
N GLU A 76 -7.72 12.75 -7.78
CA GLU A 76 -8.31 11.52 -8.35
C GLU A 76 -8.37 10.36 -7.37
N LEU A 77 -7.68 10.44 -6.22
CA LEU A 77 -7.67 9.41 -5.19
C LEU A 77 -8.30 9.93 -3.89
N PRO A 78 -9.59 9.66 -3.65
CA PRO A 78 -10.24 10.04 -2.39
C PRO A 78 -9.51 9.46 -1.18
N GLY A 79 -9.16 10.33 -0.22
CA GLY A 79 -8.47 9.94 1.02
C GLY A 79 -6.97 9.67 0.88
N ALA A 80 -6.38 9.86 -0.31
CA ALA A 80 -4.94 9.86 -0.45
C ALA A 80 -4.36 11.22 0.00
N THR A 81 -3.14 11.18 0.53
CA THR A 81 -2.35 12.38 0.80
C THR A 81 -1.11 12.38 -0.07
N CYS A 82 -0.58 13.54 -0.39
CA CYS A 82 0.69 13.65 -1.11
C CYS A 82 1.75 14.24 -0.17
N SER A 83 2.85 13.53 0.04
CA SER A 83 4.03 14.02 0.76
C SER A 83 5.32 13.70 0.02
N ALA A 84 6.21 14.68 -0.13
CA ALA A 84 7.51 14.52 -0.80
C ALA A 84 7.46 13.84 -2.19
N GLY A 85 6.41 14.13 -2.99
CA GLY A 85 6.15 13.52 -4.30
C GLY A 85 5.73 12.05 -4.27
N ARG A 86 5.28 11.56 -3.11
CA ARG A 86 4.65 10.25 -2.94
C ARG A 86 3.17 10.40 -2.67
N ILE A 87 2.36 9.59 -3.32
CA ILE A 87 0.94 9.44 -3.01
C ILE A 87 0.80 8.35 -1.96
N VAL A 88 0.24 8.71 -0.82
CA VAL A 88 0.05 7.83 0.34
C VAL A 88 -1.44 7.54 0.49
N GLN A 89 -1.83 6.28 0.35
CA GLN A 89 -3.19 5.82 0.55
C GLN A 89 -3.21 4.65 1.54
N GLY A 90 -3.64 4.94 2.77
CA GLY A 90 -3.54 3.97 3.87
C GLY A 90 -2.09 3.60 4.13
N ARG A 91 -1.73 2.32 3.92
CA ARG A 91 -0.40 1.77 4.19
C ARG A 91 0.50 1.72 2.96
N VAL A 92 0.03 2.19 1.80
CA VAL A 92 0.82 2.15 0.55
C VAL A 92 1.27 3.55 0.19
N GLU A 93 2.56 3.68 -0.06
CA GLU A 93 3.18 4.89 -0.60
C GLU A 93 3.69 4.64 -2.01
N VAL A 94 3.22 5.41 -2.99
CA VAL A 94 3.63 5.30 -4.39
C VAL A 94 4.42 6.53 -4.78
N THR A 95 5.63 6.32 -5.27
CA THR A 95 6.48 7.42 -5.75
C THR A 95 5.99 7.89 -7.12
N LEU A 96 5.79 9.21 -7.29
CA LEU A 96 5.48 9.78 -8.60
C LEU A 96 6.75 10.03 -9.39
N ILE A 97 6.71 9.68 -10.68
CA ILE A 97 7.75 9.96 -11.65
C ILE A 97 7.31 11.17 -12.47
N GLY A 98 8.24 12.03 -12.81
CA GLY A 98 7.92 13.24 -13.55
C GLY A 98 9.03 13.75 -14.44
N GLN A 99 8.78 14.89 -15.06
CA GLN A 99 9.74 15.63 -15.85
C GLN A 99 9.81 17.08 -15.39
N LEU A 100 11.00 17.68 -15.46
CA LEU A 100 11.15 19.12 -15.34
C LEU A 100 10.69 19.83 -16.61
N VAL A 101 10.26 21.09 -16.47
CA VAL A 101 10.07 21.96 -17.64
C VAL A 101 11.42 22.14 -18.33
N GLY A 102 11.53 21.63 -19.56
CA GLY A 102 12.80 21.43 -20.27
C GLY A 102 13.09 19.98 -20.66
N GLY A 103 12.28 19.02 -20.20
CA GLY A 103 12.26 17.64 -20.69
C GLY A 103 13.10 16.63 -19.89
N ALA A 104 13.87 17.07 -18.90
CA ALA A 104 14.65 16.17 -18.03
C ALA A 104 13.72 15.28 -17.19
N THR A 105 13.88 13.95 -17.30
CA THR A 105 13.15 12.96 -16.51
C THR A 105 13.69 12.85 -15.09
N LEU A 106 12.78 12.83 -14.11
CA LEU A 106 13.06 12.67 -12.69
C LEU A 106 12.63 11.27 -12.24
N ALA A 107 13.53 10.54 -11.59
CA ALA A 107 13.22 9.24 -10.97
C ALA A 107 12.21 9.35 -9.82
N SER A 108 12.11 10.51 -9.19
CA SER A 108 11.08 10.84 -8.20
C SER A 108 10.82 12.33 -8.19
N ILE A 109 9.55 12.71 -8.12
CA ILE A 109 9.16 14.07 -7.76
C ILE A 109 9.42 14.24 -6.26
N THR A 110 9.86 15.43 -5.83
CA THR A 110 10.20 15.69 -4.41
C THR A 110 9.16 16.58 -3.71
N THR A 111 8.22 17.16 -4.44
CA THR A 111 7.21 18.07 -3.88
C THR A 111 5.80 17.73 -4.35
N CYS A 112 4.86 17.87 -3.43
CA CYS A 112 3.42 17.69 -3.66
C CYS A 112 2.66 19.02 -3.77
N GLY A 113 3.38 20.14 -3.75
CA GLY A 113 2.80 21.47 -3.84
C GLY A 113 2.45 21.84 -5.28
N ALA A 114 1.63 22.89 -5.40
CA ALA A 114 1.36 23.62 -6.64
C ALA A 114 2.64 24.36 -7.07
N SER A 115 3.72 23.66 -7.40
CA SER A 115 4.85 24.31 -8.06
C SER A 115 4.44 24.54 -9.50
N THR A 116 3.80 25.69 -9.72
CA THR A 116 3.45 26.27 -11.01
C THR A 116 4.57 26.01 -12.00
N GLY A 117 4.40 25.01 -12.87
CA GLY A 117 5.23 24.77 -14.04
C GLY A 117 6.70 24.43 -13.80
N SER A 118 7.07 23.67 -12.77
CA SER A 118 8.45 23.12 -12.72
C SER A 118 8.52 21.61 -12.86
N THR A 119 7.51 20.85 -12.41
CA THR A 119 7.52 19.39 -12.50
C THR A 119 6.18 18.84 -12.96
N ILE A 120 6.21 17.97 -13.98
CA ILE A 120 5.04 17.33 -14.60
C ILE A 120 5.04 15.87 -14.20
N VAL A 121 3.92 15.33 -13.72
CA VAL A 121 3.78 13.89 -13.46
C VAL A 121 3.63 13.15 -14.78
N THR A 122 4.49 12.17 -15.03
CA THR A 122 4.49 11.38 -16.27
C THR A 122 4.26 9.90 -16.03
N GLY A 123 4.32 9.46 -14.77
CA GLY A 123 4.03 8.09 -14.40
C GLY A 123 4.17 7.83 -12.90
N VAL A 124 4.22 6.56 -12.58
CA VAL A 124 4.39 6.05 -11.21
C VAL A 124 5.61 5.16 -11.14
N GLY A 125 6.32 5.23 -10.02
CA GLY A 125 7.41 4.35 -9.67
C GLY A 125 6.94 3.21 -8.79
N THR A 126 7.80 2.80 -7.86
CA THR A 126 7.51 1.70 -6.95
C THR A 126 6.52 2.10 -5.85
N GLY A 127 5.72 1.12 -5.44
CA GLY A 127 4.88 1.19 -4.25
C GLY A 127 5.57 0.51 -3.07
N ILE A 128 5.61 1.17 -1.92
CA ILE A 128 6.14 0.65 -0.67
C ILE A 128 4.97 0.43 0.29
N TYR A 129 4.95 -0.71 0.97
CA TYR A 129 4.04 -0.94 2.09
C TYR A 129 4.72 -0.48 3.37
N SER A 130 4.10 0.47 4.06
CA SER A 130 4.52 0.93 5.37
C SER A 130 4.00 -0.06 6.44
N SER A 131 4.92 -0.72 7.14
CA SER A 131 4.70 -1.74 8.20
C SER A 131 4.41 -1.15 9.57
#